data_AF-R9KJF6-F1
#
_entry.id   AF-R9KJF6-F1
#
_cell.length_a   1.000
_cell.length_b   1.000
_cell.length_c   1.000
_cell.angle_alpha   90.00
_cell.angle_beta   90.00
_cell.angle_gamma   90.00
#
_symmetry.space_group_name_H-M   'P 1'
#
loop_
_entity.id
_entity.type
_entity.pdbx_description
1 polymer ?
#
loop_
_entity_poly.entity_id
_entity_poly.type
_entity_poly.pdbx_seq_one_letter_code
_entity_poly.pdbx_strand_id
1 'polypeptide(L)'
;MKKKTFYSLYQKSEVTGAVKHEGFQFEKNGIKLYVYQNRVGTIFIIDPPTGLSLTSECCSVEDAPLYITEYRIEDLAERRKTEEYQIKAKMFKAFKKAAKVKEECEIMLKGIKKNEKI
;
A
#
# COMPACT_ATOMS: atom_id res chain seq x y z
N MET A 1 -12.09 -5.07 11.36
CA MET A 1 -11.22 -4.87 10.17
C MET A 1 -11.44 -6.01 9.18
N LYS A 2 -11.16 -5.84 7.88
CA LYS A 2 -11.34 -6.88 6.85
C LYS A 2 -10.02 -7.26 6.19
N LYS A 3 -9.69 -8.55 6.10
CA LYS A 3 -8.49 -9.03 5.39
C LYS A 3 -8.48 -8.53 3.94
N LYS A 4 -7.31 -8.10 3.46
CA LYS A 4 -7.12 -7.55 2.13
C LYS A 4 -5.68 -7.67 1.66
N THR A 5 -5.51 -8.11 0.42
CA THR A 5 -4.27 -7.94 -0.34
C THR A 5 -4.29 -6.58 -1.04
N PHE A 6 -3.24 -5.78 -0.88
CA PHE A 6 -3.13 -4.46 -1.51
C PHE A 6 -1.68 -4.14 -1.88
N TYR A 7 -1.48 -3.02 -2.57
CA TYR A 7 -0.14 -2.50 -2.84
C TYR A 7 0.07 -1.23 -2.00
N SER A 8 1.32 -0.98 -1.59
CA SER A 8 1.76 0.33 -1.12
C SER A 8 2.92 0.82 -1.97
N LEU A 9 3.17 2.12 -1.94
CA LEU A 9 4.35 2.72 -2.53
C LEU A 9 5.54 2.42 -1.63
N TYR A 10 6.61 1.92 -2.23
CA TYR A 10 7.90 1.71 -1.62
C TYR A 10 8.90 2.66 -2.28
N GLN A 11 9.61 3.41 -1.45
CA GLN A 11 10.67 4.30 -1.89
C GLN A 11 11.91 3.99 -1.08
N LYS A 12 12.95 3.45 -1.72
CA LYS A 12 14.28 3.27 -1.12
C LYS A 12 15.33 3.77 -2.10
N SER A 13 16.05 4.81 -1.69
CA SER A 13 17.07 5.47 -2.51
C SER A 13 16.47 5.86 -3.87
N GLU A 14 17.09 5.44 -4.97
CA GLU A 14 16.66 5.75 -6.34
C GLU A 14 15.53 4.86 -6.85
N VAL A 15 15.12 3.84 -6.08
CA VAL A 15 14.11 2.87 -6.50
C VAL A 15 12.76 3.24 -5.88
N THR A 16 11.82 3.61 -6.75
CA THR A 16 10.40 3.80 -6.41
C THR A 16 9.57 2.75 -7.13
N GLY A 17 8.67 2.08 -6.40
CA GLY A 17 7.79 1.06 -6.97
C GLY A 17 6.60 0.74 -6.07
N ALA A 18 5.73 -0.15 -6.55
CA ALA A 18 4.62 -0.67 -5.76
C ALA A 18 4.95 -2.06 -5.24
N VAL A 19 4.74 -2.28 -3.94
CA VAL A 19 4.98 -3.57 -3.27
C VAL A 19 3.66 -4.13 -2.77
N LYS A 20 3.46 -5.44 -2.93
CA LYS A 20 2.25 -6.15 -2.53
C LYS A 20 2.33 -6.58 -1.08
N HIS A 21 1.24 -6.42 -0.35
CA HIS A 21 1.12 -6.75 1.06
C HIS A 21 -0.16 -7.54 1.32
N GLU A 22 -0.05 -8.50 2.23
CA GLU A 22 -1.19 -9.08 2.94
C GLU A 22 -1.43 -8.27 4.21
N GLY A 23 -2.67 -7.83 4.41
CA GLY A 23 -3.01 -7.03 5.58
C GLY A 23 -4.51 -6.85 5.72
N PHE A 24 -4.91 -5.68 6.17
CA PHE A 24 -6.31 -5.39 6.51
C PHE A 24 -6.75 -4.03 5.99
N GLN A 25 -8.04 -3.91 5.77
CA GLN A 25 -8.74 -2.66 5.53
C GLN A 25 -9.57 -2.30 6.76
N PHE A 26 -9.57 -1.02 7.08
CA PHE A 26 -10.47 -0.43 8.06
C PHE A 26 -10.97 0.94 7.56
N GLU A 27 -11.99 1.46 8.25
CA GLU A 27 -12.56 2.76 7.97
C GLU A 27 -12.55 3.58 9.26
N LYS A 28 -12.18 4.86 9.16
CA LYS A 28 -12.23 5.82 10.25
C LYS A 28 -12.69 7.16 9.70
N ASN A 29 -13.73 7.74 10.31
CA ASN A 29 -14.38 9.00 9.87
C ASN A 29 -14.66 9.03 8.36
N GLY A 30 -15.21 7.94 7.81
CA GLY A 30 -15.54 7.82 6.38
C GLY A 30 -14.33 7.62 5.44
N ILE A 31 -13.10 7.58 5.96
CA ILE A 31 -11.89 7.33 5.18
C ILE A 31 -11.51 5.85 5.27
N LYS A 32 -11.41 5.20 4.11
CA LYS A 32 -10.89 3.84 3.98
C LYS A 32 -9.37 3.87 3.97
N LEU A 33 -8.76 3.09 4.85
CA LEU A 33 -7.31 2.95 5.01
C LEU A 33 -6.92 1.48 4.95
N TYR A 34 -5.68 1.20 4.58
CA TYR A 34 -5.10 -0.13 4.67
C TYR A 34 -4.03 -0.17 5.75
N VAL A 35 -3.75 -1.36 6.25
CA VAL A 35 -2.65 -1.58 7.18
C VAL A 35 -2.03 -2.95 6.97
N TYR A 36 -0.71 -3.02 7.10
CA TYR A 36 0.03 -4.27 7.21
C TYR A 36 1.07 -4.12 8.31
N GLN A 37 1.54 -5.25 8.84
CA GLN A 37 2.63 -5.30 9.80
C GLN A 37 3.85 -5.93 9.13
N ASN A 38 5.03 -5.33 9.34
CA ASN A 38 6.27 -5.93 8.89
C ASN A 38 6.73 -7.04 9.86
N ARG A 39 7.81 -7.74 9.52
CA ARG A 39 8.35 -8.84 10.33
C ARG A 39 8.90 -8.41 11.70
N VAL A 40 9.13 -7.12 11.91
CA VAL A 40 9.69 -6.55 13.14
C VAL A 40 8.56 -6.04 14.06
N GLY A 41 7.29 -6.23 13.69
CA GLY A 41 6.14 -5.80 14.48
C GLY A 41 5.70 -4.36 14.26
N THR A 42 6.31 -3.63 13.32
CA THR A 42 5.88 -2.28 12.95
C THR A 42 4.69 -2.34 12.00
N ILE A 43 3.58 -1.71 12.34
CA ILE A 43 2.46 -1.51 11.43
C ILE A 43 2.72 -0.30 10.54
N PHE A 44 2.14 -0.31 9.34
CA PHE A 44 2.14 0.81 8.42
C PHE A 44 0.70 1.07 7.98
N ILE A 45 0.19 2.28 8.23
CA ILE A 45 -1.17 2.66 7.84
C ILE A 45 -1.09 3.43 6.53
N ILE A 46 -1.73 2.90 5.50
CA ILE A 46 -1.57 3.31 4.11
C ILE A 46 -2.81 4.06 3.62
N ASP A 47 -2.60 5.20 2.96
CA ASP A 47 -3.61 5.88 2.15
C ASP A 47 -3.77 5.17 0.79
N PRO A 48 -4.90 4.52 0.51
CA PRO A 48 -5.06 3.67 -0.67
C PRO A 48 -4.83 4.34 -2.04
N PRO A 49 -5.27 5.60 -2.28
CA PRO A 49 -5.08 6.26 -3.56
C PRO A 49 -3.61 6.53 -3.92
N THR A 50 -2.77 6.83 -2.93
CA THR A 50 -1.35 7.15 -3.13
C THR A 50 -0.42 5.99 -2.81
N GLY A 51 -0.91 4.98 -2.07
CA GLY A 51 -0.10 3.89 -1.57
C GLY A 51 0.90 4.33 -0.50
N LEU A 52 0.89 5.59 -0.07
CA LEU A 52 1.84 6.12 0.89
C LEU A 52 1.44 5.76 2.31
N SER A 53 2.45 5.55 3.16
CA SER A 53 2.24 5.42 4.60
C SER A 53 1.91 6.78 5.20
N LEU A 54 0.78 6.86 5.90
CA LEU A 54 0.40 7.98 6.76
C LEU A 54 1.14 7.94 8.10
N THR A 55 1.41 6.73 8.60
CA THR A 55 2.18 6.51 9.81
C THR A 55 2.72 5.10 9.92
N SER A 56 3.74 4.94 10.77
CA SER A 56 4.28 3.66 11.18
C SER A 56 4.43 3.60 12.69
N GLU A 57 3.96 2.52 13.31
CA GLU A 57 3.90 2.40 14.77
C GLU A 57 4.28 0.98 15.21
N CYS A 58 4.88 0.83 16.38
CA CYS A 58 5.20 -0.48 16.96
C CYS A 58 4.04 -0.97 17.83
N CYS A 59 2.97 -1.45 17.20
CA CYS A 59 1.76 -1.96 17.88
C CYS A 59 1.11 -3.12 17.09
N SER A 60 -0.01 -3.63 17.60
CA SER A 60 -0.80 -4.64 16.90
C SER A 60 -1.56 -4.04 15.71
N VAL A 61 -1.98 -4.88 14.77
CA VAL A 61 -2.79 -4.43 13.62
C VAL A 61 -4.18 -3.97 14.07
N GLU A 62 -4.69 -4.61 15.11
CA GLU A 62 -5.98 -4.33 15.74
C GLU A 62 -6.04 -2.91 16.32
N ASP A 63 -4.89 -2.42 16.83
CA ASP A 63 -4.77 -1.07 17.40
C ASP A 63 -4.56 0.02 16.35
N ALA A 64 -4.32 -0.33 15.07
CA ALA A 64 -4.03 0.64 14.01
C ALA A 64 -5.03 1.82 13.94
N PRO A 65 -6.35 1.64 14.09
CA PRO A 65 -7.28 2.77 14.07
C PRO A 65 -7.03 3.83 15.15
N LEU A 66 -6.41 3.48 16.29
CA LEU A 66 -6.08 4.42 17.37
C LEU A 66 -5.01 5.43 16.95
N TYR A 67 -4.12 5.05 16.04
CA TYR A 67 -2.98 5.86 15.60
C TYR A 67 -3.27 6.81 14.44
N ILE A 68 -4.51 6.81 13.94
CA ILE A 68 -5.00 7.81 12.99
C ILE A 68 -5.78 8.87 13.76
N THR A 69 -5.11 9.95 14.16
CA THR A 69 -5.75 11.07 14.86
C THR A 69 -6.68 11.86 13.92
N GLU A 70 -7.57 12.67 14.50
CA GLU A 70 -8.43 13.58 13.72
C GLU A 70 -7.60 14.57 12.91
N TYR A 71 -6.54 15.13 13.51
CA TYR A 71 -5.57 15.98 12.81
C TYR A 71 -5.00 15.32 11.54
N ARG A 72 -4.65 14.03 11.59
CA ARG A 72 -4.15 13.30 10.40
C ARG A 72 -5.21 13.13 9.32
N ILE A 73 -6.46 12.98 9.72
CA ILE A 73 -7.59 12.87 8.80
C ILE A 73 -7.82 14.21 8.09
N GLU A 74 -7.77 15.31 8.83
CA GLU A 74 -7.88 16.67 8.30
C GLU A 74 -6.71 17.03 7.38
N ASP A 75 -5.46 16.78 7.81
CA ASP A 75 -4.26 16.97 6.97
C ASP A 75 -4.34 16.14 5.68
N LEU A 76 -4.80 14.89 5.74
CA LEU A 76 -5.03 14.08 4.54
C LEU A 76 -6.12 14.68 3.63
N ALA A 77 -7.20 15.22 4.20
CA ALA A 77 -8.26 15.85 3.44
C ALA A 77 -7.77 17.13 2.72
N GLU A 78 -6.93 17.93 3.36
CA GLU A 78 -6.31 19.10 2.73
C GLU A 78 -5.29 18.70 1.66
N ARG A 79 -4.43 17.71 1.95
CA ARG A 79 -3.47 17.17 0.97
C ARG A 79 -4.18 16.67 -0.28
N ARG A 80 -5.35 16.04 -0.17
CA ARG A 80 -6.13 15.55 -1.32
C ARG A 80 -6.50 16.64 -2.33
N LYS A 81 -6.56 17.90 -1.91
CA LYS A 81 -6.87 19.06 -2.76
C LYS A 81 -5.65 19.55 -3.55
N THR A 82 -4.44 19.13 -3.19
CA THR A 82 -3.21 19.64 -3.82
C THR A 82 -2.87 18.90 -5.11
N GLU A 83 -2.23 19.60 -6.05
CA GLU A 83 -1.73 18.99 -7.28
C GLU A 83 -0.69 17.89 -7.00
N GLU A 84 0.16 18.10 -6.00
CA GLU A 84 1.16 17.12 -5.56
C GLU A 84 0.53 15.77 -5.20
N TYR A 85 -0.59 15.78 -4.47
CA TYR A 85 -1.30 14.55 -4.13
C TYR A 85 -1.86 13.86 -5.39
N GLN A 86 -2.42 14.64 -6.32
CA GLN A 86 -2.95 14.10 -7.58
C GLN A 86 -1.84 13.47 -8.43
N ILE A 87 -0.65 14.07 -8.46
CA ILE A 87 0.53 13.51 -9.12
C ILE A 87 0.94 12.19 -8.44
N LYS A 88 1.06 12.17 -7.11
CA LYS A 88 1.42 10.96 -6.35
C LYS A 88 0.42 9.82 -6.58
N ALA A 89 -0.88 10.11 -6.61
CA ALA A 89 -1.91 9.12 -6.90
C ALA A 89 -1.78 8.54 -8.32
N LYS A 90 -1.51 9.39 -9.32
CA LYS A 90 -1.26 8.96 -10.71
C LYS A 90 0.01 8.09 -10.81
N MET A 91 1.10 8.50 -10.15
CA MET A 91 2.35 7.75 -10.09
C MET A 91 2.13 6.37 -9.47
N PHE A 92 1.47 6.31 -8.31
CA PHE A 92 1.21 5.03 -7.65
C PHE A 92 0.33 4.11 -8.49
N LYS A 93 -0.68 4.64 -9.18
CA LYS A 93 -1.49 3.87 -10.13
C LYS A 93 -0.63 3.26 -11.23
N ALA A 94 0.33 4.00 -11.79
CA ALA A 94 1.26 3.51 -12.79
C ALA A 94 2.18 2.41 -12.24
N PHE A 95 2.80 2.62 -11.07
CA PHE A 95 3.65 1.63 -10.43
C PHE A 95 2.90 0.35 -10.07
N LYS A 96 1.66 0.46 -9.56
CA LYS A 96 0.80 -0.68 -9.28
C LYS A 96 0.49 -1.48 -10.55
N LYS A 97 0.26 -0.81 -11.69
CA LYS A 97 0.06 -1.49 -12.97
C LYS A 97 1.33 -2.23 -13.40
N ALA A 98 2.49 -1.57 -13.32
CA ALA A 98 3.77 -2.19 -13.65
C ALA A 98 4.08 -3.41 -12.77
N ALA A 99 3.83 -3.33 -11.47
CA ALA A 99 4.03 -4.44 -10.54
C ALA A 99 3.15 -5.64 -10.88
N LYS A 100 1.87 -5.42 -11.25
CA LYS A 100 0.98 -6.49 -11.70
C LYS A 100 1.45 -7.16 -12.98
N VAL A 101 1.85 -6.37 -13.98
CA VAL A 101 2.38 -6.92 -15.25
C VAL A 101 3.62 -7.76 -14.97
N LYS A 102 4.53 -7.28 -14.09
CA LYS A 102 5.69 -8.06 -13.67
C LYS A 102 5.29 -9.40 -13.04
N GLU A 103 4.33 -9.41 -12.11
CA GLU A 103 3.81 -10.65 -11.51
C GLU A 103 3.26 -11.62 -12.56
N GLU A 104 2.49 -11.13 -13.53
CA GLU A 104 1.94 -11.93 -14.63
C GLU A 104 3.05 -12.53 -15.51
N CYS A 105 4.05 -11.74 -15.90
CA CYS A 105 5.21 -12.20 -16.65
C CYS A 105 6.00 -13.28 -15.89
N GLU A 106 6.21 -13.11 -14.58
CA GLU A 106 6.90 -14.09 -13.74
C GLU A 106 6.13 -15.42 -13.66
N ILE A 107 4.79 -15.37 -13.60
CA ILE A 107 3.92 -16.56 -13.62
C ILE A 107 4.04 -17.27 -14.98
N MET A 108 3.96 -16.53 -16.09
CA MET A 108 4.11 -17.10 -17.44
C MET A 108 5.46 -17.78 -17.61
N LEU A 109 6.56 -17.12 -17.20
CA LEU A 109 7.91 -17.68 -17.28
C LEU A 109 8.06 -18.97 -16.45
N LYS A 110 7.45 -19.03 -15.26
CA LYS A 110 7.44 -20.25 -14.45
C LYS A 110 6.64 -21.38 -15.10
N GLY A 111 5.55 -21.06 -15.81
CA GLY A 111 4.76 -22.01 -16.58
C GLY A 111 5.55 -22.62 -17.74
N ILE A 112 6.24 -21.78 -18.52
CA ILE A 112 7.08 -22.22 -19.64
C ILE A 112 8.17 -23.19 -19.16
N LYS A 113 8.91 -22.82 -18.10
CA LYS A 113 9.97 -23.66 -17.52
C LYS A 113 9.50 -25.01 -16.95
N LYS A 114 8.22 -25.13 -16.59
CA LYS A 114 7.64 -26.41 -16.15
C LYS A 114 7.30 -27.32 -17.32
N ASN A 115 6.88 -26.75 -18.46
CA ASN A 115 6.54 -27.51 -19.66
C ASN A 115 7.77 -28.01 -20.42
N GLU A 116 8.93 -27.35 -20.30
CA GLU A 116 10.21 -27.81 -20.88
C GLU A 116 10.85 -29.00 -20.14
N LYS A 117 10.29 -29.42 -18.99
CA LYS A 117 10.79 -30.54 -18.17
C LYS A 117 9.98 -31.84 -18.35
N ILE A 118 9.15 -31.94 -19.39
CA ILE A 118 8.34 -33.11 -19.75
C ILE A 118 8.92 -33.74 -21.02
#